data_AF-A0A0B5DHV3-F1
#
_entry.id   AF-A0A0B5DHV3-F1
#
_cell.length_a   1.000
_cell.length_b   1.000
_cell.length_c   1.000
_cell.angle_alpha   90.00
_cell.angle_beta   90.00
_cell.angle_gamma   90.00
#
_symmetry.space_group_name_H-M   'P 1'
#
loop_
_entity.id
_entity.type
_entity.pdbx_description
1 polymer ?
#
loop_
_entity_poly.entity_id
_entity_poly.type
_entity_poly.pdbx_seq_one_letter_code
_entity_poly.pdbx_strand_id
1 'polypeptide(L)'
;MVDLERIKAESVAYFRALDENATLRHHFRGTDEEGGLWYFEAVPDRGELTAIKQVELTPAGQLHRYSWEHLEDEHGFLTDQAIDPEEDPLETIPAEEFQRVWTR
;
A
#
# COMPACT_ATOMS: atom_id res chain seq x y z
N MET A 1 5.49 -25.22 15.73
CA MET A 1 4.36 -24.70 14.93
C MET A 1 4.37 -23.21 15.14
N VAL A 2 4.69 -22.45 14.10
CA VAL A 2 4.67 -20.99 14.18
C VAL A 2 3.21 -20.58 14.39
N ASP A 3 2.98 -19.74 15.39
CA ASP A 3 1.65 -19.22 15.72
C ASP A 3 1.29 -18.14 14.67
N LEU A 4 0.56 -18.55 13.64
CA LEU A 4 0.21 -17.70 12.50
C LEU A 4 -0.68 -16.52 12.92
N GLU A 5 -1.52 -16.71 13.93
CA GLU A 5 -2.36 -15.65 14.49
C GLU A 5 -1.50 -14.58 15.16
N ARG A 6 -0.47 -14.99 15.91
CA ARG A 6 0.50 -14.07 16.50
C ARG A 6 1.24 -13.25 15.43
N ILE A 7 1.72 -13.89 14.37
CA ILE A 7 2.42 -13.19 13.27
C ILE A 7 1.49 -12.16 12.61
N LYS A 8 0.25 -12.55 12.32
CA LYS A 8 -0.74 -11.63 11.73
C LYS A 8 -1.01 -10.43 12.63
N ALA A 9 -1.18 -10.65 13.94
CA ALA A 9 -1.37 -9.57 14.90
C ALA A 9 -0.15 -8.63 14.98
N GLU A 10 1.06 -9.16 14.92
CA GLU A 10 2.30 -8.38 14.87
C GLU A 10 2.37 -7.51 13.60
N SER A 11 2.04 -8.07 12.43
CA SER A 11 1.99 -7.31 11.17
C SER A 11 0.95 -6.19 11.22
N VAL A 12 -0.27 -6.48 11.70
CA VAL A 12 -1.33 -5.47 11.86
C VAL A 12 -0.87 -4.36 12.80
N ALA A 13 -0.28 -4.71 13.95
CA ALA A 13 0.21 -3.72 14.91
C ALA A 13 1.34 -2.85 14.31
N TYR A 14 2.23 -3.45 13.52
CA TYR A 14 3.31 -2.74 12.83
C TYR A 14 2.77 -1.72 11.82
N PHE A 15 1.94 -2.15 10.86
CA PHE A 15 1.40 -1.24 9.84
C PHE A 15 0.48 -0.18 10.44
N ARG A 16 -0.29 -0.53 11.48
CA ARG A 16 -1.09 0.43 12.22
C ARG A 16 -0.23 1.50 12.88
N ALA A 17 0.87 1.10 13.52
CA ALA A 17 1.78 2.06 14.15
C ALA A 17 2.41 3.00 13.11
N LEU A 18 2.79 2.49 11.93
CA LEU A 18 3.27 3.33 10.83
C LEU A 18 2.20 4.32 10.36
N ASP A 19 0.98 3.84 10.09
CA ASP A 19 -0.11 4.70 9.61
C ASP A 19 -0.52 5.76 10.65
N GLU A 20 -0.67 5.40 11.92
CA GLU A 20 -1.13 6.34 12.96
C GLU A 20 -0.07 7.39 13.36
N ASN A 21 1.22 7.06 13.28
CA ASN A 21 2.31 7.94 13.70
C ASN A 21 3.00 8.70 12.54
N ALA A 22 2.59 8.48 11.30
CA ALA A 22 3.20 9.12 10.14
C ALA A 22 3.04 10.64 10.15
N THR A 23 4.17 11.35 10.14
CA THR A 23 4.23 12.82 10.02
C THR A 23 4.45 13.28 8.58
N LEU A 24 4.90 12.39 7.70
CA LEU A 24 5.12 12.61 6.28
C LEU A 24 4.54 11.43 5.50
N ARG A 25 3.84 11.73 4.40
CA ARG A 25 3.25 10.74 3.50
C ARG A 25 3.63 11.06 2.08
N HIS A 26 3.98 10.02 1.34
CA HIS A 26 4.26 10.05 -0.10
C HIS A 26 3.19 9.27 -0.82
N HIS A 27 2.84 9.71 -2.02
CA HIS A 27 1.80 9.09 -2.82
C HIS A 27 2.32 8.77 -4.20
N PHE A 28 2.02 7.55 -4.65
CA PHE A 28 2.53 7.03 -5.91
C PHE A 28 1.40 6.39 -6.72
N ARG A 29 1.58 6.39 -8.04
CA ARG A 29 0.77 5.63 -8.99
C ARG A 29 1.67 4.81 -9.90
N GLY A 30 1.30 3.55 -10.12
CA GLY A 30 1.89 2.67 -11.11
C GLY A 30 0.86 2.15 -12.10
N THR A 31 1.35 1.63 -13.22
CA THR A 31 0.56 0.90 -14.22
C THR A 31 1.24 -0.43 -14.48
N ASP A 32 0.48 -1.52 -14.50
CA ASP A 32 1.00 -2.80 -14.98
C ASP A 32 0.86 -2.93 -16.52
N GLU A 33 1.46 -3.97 -17.08
CA GLU A 33 1.48 -4.24 -18.52
C GLU A 33 0.08 -4.53 -19.11
N GLU A 34 -0.87 -4.97 -18.28
CA GLU A 34 -2.25 -5.27 -18.65
C GLU A 34 -3.17 -4.04 -18.53
N GLY A 35 -2.63 -2.91 -18.07
CA GLY A 35 -3.34 -1.64 -17.90
C GLY A 35 -4.06 -1.50 -16.57
N GLY A 36 -3.77 -2.37 -15.59
CA GLY A 36 -4.20 -2.18 -14.21
C GLY A 36 -3.42 -1.04 -13.56
N LEU A 37 -4.03 -0.41 -12.56
CA LEU A 37 -3.49 0.75 -11.87
C LEU A 37 -3.24 0.42 -10.41
N TRP A 38 -2.07 0.83 -9.94
CA TRP A 38 -1.65 0.66 -8.56
C TRP A 38 -1.50 2.04 -7.94
N TYR A 39 -2.01 2.22 -6.73
CA TYR A 39 -1.86 3.45 -5.97
C TYR A 39 -1.32 3.14 -4.60
N PHE A 40 -0.32 3.90 -4.16
CA PHE A 40 0.29 3.71 -2.84
C PHE A 40 0.25 5.01 -2.04
N GLU A 41 -0.04 4.90 -0.75
CA GLU A 41 0.34 5.87 0.26
C GLU A 41 1.45 5.21 1.08
N ALA A 42 2.61 5.85 1.15
CA ALA A 42 3.81 5.31 1.76
C ALA A 42 4.44 6.30 2.73
N VAL A 43 5.19 5.78 3.70
CA VAL A 43 5.83 6.56 4.75
C VAL A 43 7.30 6.16 4.88
N PRO A 44 8.19 7.08 5.26
CA PRO A 44 9.56 6.69 5.59
C PRO A 44 9.57 5.77 6.83
N ASP A 45 10.13 4.57 6.71
CA ASP A 45 10.46 3.69 7.83
C ASP A 45 11.84 3.08 7.61
N ARG A 46 12.69 3.10 8.65
CA ARG A 46 14.02 2.47 8.65
C ARG A 46 14.95 2.81 7.46
N GLY A 47 14.73 3.95 6.81
CA GLY A 47 15.52 4.40 5.66
C GLY A 47 14.93 4.03 4.29
N GLU A 48 13.76 3.40 4.27
CA GLU A 48 13.02 2.98 3.08
C GLU A 48 11.64 3.66 3.06
N LEU A 49 10.94 3.60 1.91
CA LEU A 49 9.52 3.98 1.84
C LEU A 49 8.65 2.73 1.97
N THR A 50 7.90 2.62 3.06
CA THR A 50 7.00 1.50 3.31
C THR A 50 5.57 1.89 2.95
N ALA A 51 4.91 1.07 2.13
CA ALA A 51 3.49 1.25 1.83
C ALA A 51 2.65 0.99 3.09
N ILE A 52 1.72 1.91 3.38
CA ILE A 52 0.77 1.78 4.49
C ILE A 52 -0.67 1.67 4.00
N LYS A 53 -0.94 2.11 2.77
CA LYS A 53 -2.17 1.86 2.04
C LYS A 53 -1.87 1.59 0.58
N GLN A 54 -2.60 0.64 0.02
CA GLN A 54 -2.49 0.27 -1.39
C GLN A 54 -3.89 0.17 -1.99
N VAL A 55 -4.04 0.64 -3.22
CA VAL A 55 -5.20 0.35 -4.06
C VAL A 55 -4.71 -0.32 -5.33
N GLU A 56 -5.37 -1.40 -5.70
CA GLU A 56 -5.26 -2.00 -7.02
C GLU A 56 -6.59 -1.80 -7.75
N LEU A 57 -6.53 -1.24 -8.95
CA LEU A 57 -7.66 -1.07 -9.84
C LEU A 57 -7.38 -1.90 -11.10
N THR A 58 -8.08 -3.03 -11.22
CA THR A 58 -7.89 -3.93 -12.35
C THR A 58 -8.39 -3.30 -13.66
N PRO A 59 -7.95 -3.78 -14.83
CA PRO A 59 -8.47 -3.33 -16.12
C PRO A 59 -10.00 -3.50 -16.27
N ALA A 60 -10.58 -4.47 -15.54
CA ALA A 60 -12.02 -4.69 -15.48
C ALA A 60 -12.77 -3.68 -14.58
N GLY A 61 -12.04 -2.78 -13.91
CA GLY A 61 -12.58 -1.78 -13.00
C GLY A 61 -12.87 -2.29 -11.58
N GLN A 62 -12.39 -3.49 -11.23
CA GLN A 62 -12.48 -4.00 -9.86
C GLN A 62 -11.44 -3.31 -9.00
N LEU A 63 -11.85 -2.91 -7.79
CA LEU A 63 -11.00 -2.13 -6.90
C LEU A 63 -10.76 -2.90 -5.60
N HIS A 64 -9.49 -3.15 -5.31
CA HIS A 64 -9.00 -3.79 -4.10
C HIS A 64 -8.25 -2.78 -3.24
N ARG A 65 -8.43 -2.84 -1.93
CA ARG A 65 -7.83 -1.89 -0.98
C ARG A 65 -7.16 -2.67 0.12
N TYR A 66 -5.92 -2.31 0.41
CA TYR A 66 -5.16 -2.91 1.49
C TYR A 66 -4.65 -1.83 2.44
N SER A 67 -4.76 -2.10 3.73
CA SER A 67 -4.25 -1.28 4.84
C SER A 67 -4.04 -2.18 6.06
N TRP A 68 -3.61 -1.64 7.20
CA TRP A 68 -3.52 -2.41 8.43
C TRP A 68 -4.86 -3.06 8.86
N GLU A 69 -6.01 -2.55 8.42
CA GLU A 69 -7.33 -3.13 8.67
C GLU A 69 -7.61 -4.36 7.78
N HIS A 70 -6.97 -4.42 6.62
CA HIS A 70 -7.15 -5.47 5.61
C HIS A 70 -5.83 -5.68 4.84
N LEU A 71 -4.93 -6.49 5.40
CA LEU A 71 -3.59 -6.66 4.86
C LEU A 71 -3.54 -7.55 3.62
N GLU A 72 -4.43 -8.54 3.52
CA GLU A 72 -4.43 -9.52 2.43
C GLU A 72 -5.81 -10.16 2.28
N ASP A 73 -6.12 -10.59 1.06
CA ASP A 73 -7.26 -11.44 0.73
C ASP A 73 -6.91 -12.38 -0.44
N GLU A 74 -7.93 -12.98 -1.07
CA GLU A 74 -7.75 -13.91 -2.19
C GLU A 74 -7.22 -13.25 -3.48
N HIS A 75 -7.26 -11.92 -3.56
CA HIS A 75 -6.88 -11.14 -4.74
C HIS A 75 -5.51 -10.49 -4.61
N GLY A 76 -5.00 -10.31 -3.39
CA GLY A 76 -3.69 -9.69 -3.18
C GLY A 76 -3.44 -9.30 -1.74
N PHE A 77 -2.47 -8.40 -1.56
CA PHE A 77 -2.01 -7.95 -0.25
C PHE A 77 -1.38 -6.56 -0.30
N LEU A 78 -1.28 -5.91 0.86
CA LEU A 78 -0.45 -4.72 1.06
C LEU A 78 1.01 -5.13 0.88
N THR A 79 1.68 -4.58 -0.13
CA THR A 79 3.08 -4.89 -0.42
C THR A 79 3.96 -4.78 0.82
N ASP A 80 4.74 -5.82 1.08
CA ASP A 80 5.78 -5.85 2.12
C ASP A 80 7.14 -5.37 1.58
N GLN A 81 7.24 -5.10 0.27
CA GLN A 81 8.44 -4.55 -0.35
C GLN A 81 8.51 -3.03 -0.18
N ALA A 82 9.73 -2.53 0.01
CA ALA A 82 10.00 -1.10 -0.01
C ALA A 82 9.70 -0.52 -1.40
N ILE A 83 9.12 0.68 -1.42
CA ILE A 83 8.96 1.47 -2.63
C ILE A 83 10.27 2.21 -2.91
N ASP A 84 10.84 2.00 -4.08
CA ASP A 84 11.97 2.75 -4.59
C ASP A 84 11.53 3.55 -5.83
N PRO A 85 11.23 4.84 -5.70
CA PRO A 85 10.79 5.64 -6.85
C PRO A 85 11.88 5.87 -7.92
N GLU A 86 13.13 5.50 -7.68
CA GLU A 86 14.20 5.53 -8.69
C GLU A 86 14.25 4.25 -9.53
N GLU A 87 13.90 3.09 -8.95
CA GLU A 87 13.89 1.79 -9.65
C GLU A 87 12.49 1.33 -10.09
N ASP A 88 11.47 1.63 -9.30
CA ASP A 88 10.09 1.26 -9.58
C ASP A 88 9.47 2.16 -10.66
N PRO A 89 8.66 1.62 -11.59
CA PRO A 89 7.95 2.39 -12.60
C PRO A 89 6.74 3.13 -12.00
N LEU A 90 6.99 3.99 -11.01
CA LEU A 90 6.01 4.72 -10.23
C LEU A 90 6.13 6.23 -10.47
N GLU A 91 4.98 6.88 -10.60
CA GLU A 91 4.88 8.33 -10.67
C GLU A 91 4.46 8.88 -9.31
N THR A 92 5.12 9.95 -8.85
CA THR A 92 4.64 10.69 -7.67
C THR A 92 3.35 11.42 -8.02
N ILE A 93 2.32 11.28 -7.19
CA ILE A 93 1.01 11.91 -7.36
C ILE A 93 0.67 12.80 -6.15
N PRO A 94 -0.24 13.76 -6.28
CA PRO A 94 -0.74 14.50 -5.12
C PRO A 94 -1.61 13.60 -4.23
N ALA A 95 -1.59 13.87 -2.92
CA ALA A 95 -2.43 13.17 -1.94
C ALA A 95 -3.92 13.17 -2.33
N GLU A 96 -4.42 14.25 -2.91
CA GLU A 96 -5.81 14.36 -3.37
C GLU A 96 -6.19 13.33 -4.43
N GLU A 97 -5.27 12.96 -5.32
CA GLU A 97 -5.51 11.93 -6.33
C GLU A 97 -5.68 10.56 -5.66
N PHE A 98 -4.76 10.21 -4.75
CA PHE A 98 -4.86 8.99 -3.96
C PHE A 98 -6.18 8.93 -3.16
N GLN A 99 -6.52 10.01 -2.45
CA GLN A 99 -7.72 10.06 -1.62
C GLN A 99 -9.02 9.86 -2.41
N ARG A 100 -9.09 10.34 -3.67
CA ARG A 100 -10.25 10.11 -4.54
C ARG A 100 -10.45 8.64 -4.88
N VAL A 101 -9.37 7.92 -5.14
CA VAL A 101 -9.43 6.48 -5.45
C VAL A 101 -9.71 5.69 -4.16
N TRP A 102 -9.07 6.06 -3.05
CA TRP A 102 -9.24 5.42 -1.76
C TRP A 102 -10.68 5.47 -1.26
N THR A 103 -11.37 6.60 -1.41
CA THR A 103 -12.73 6.83 -0.86
C THR A 103 -13.88 6.47 -1.82
N ARG A 104 -13.59 5.97 -3.02
CA ARG A 104 -14.58 5.62 -4.05
C ARG A 104 -15.58 4.54 -3.64
#